data_AF-A0A1C6GFD2-F1
#
_entry.id   AF-A0A1C6GFD2-F1
#
_cell.length_a   1.000
_cell.length_b   1.000
_cell.length_c   1.000
_cell.angle_alpha   90.00
_cell.angle_beta   90.00
_cell.angle_gamma   90.00
#
_symmetry.space_group_name_H-M   'P 1'
#
loop_
_entity.id
_entity.type
_entity.pdbx_description
1 polymer ?
#
loop_
_entity_poly.entity_id
_entity_poly.type
_entity_poly.pdbx_seq_one_letter_code
_entity_poly.pdbx_strand_id
1 'polypeptide(L)'
;MSLSIGGAIHHIGNIHKYAREEDVPEHTLFVIMTDGMENASRIYSSNKVKKMIERQKNRYGWEFLFIGANIDSVETAKHFGINSDRSVNYHADGQGTAVVFDAVSKTVCNFRKSRPLSSSWSDEIDKDYESRK
;
A
#
# COMPACT_ATOMS: atom_id res chain seq x y z
N MET A 1 -2.63 -6.38 11.00
CA MET A 1 -3.08 -5.72 9.75
C MET A 1 -4.09 -4.60 9.96
N SER A 2 -5.37 -4.86 10.26
CA SER A 2 -6.41 -3.80 10.28
C SER A 2 -6.14 -2.68 11.30
N LEU A 3 -5.61 -3.01 12.49
CA LEU A 3 -5.18 -2.03 13.48
C LEU A 3 -4.05 -1.13 12.96
N SER A 4 -3.03 -1.72 12.34
CA SER A 4 -1.85 -1.00 11.84
C SER A 4 -2.24 -0.04 10.72
N ILE A 5 -3.01 -0.51 9.73
CA ILE A 5 -3.48 0.32 8.61
C ILE A 5 -4.43 1.42 9.10
N GLY A 6 -5.44 1.05 9.91
CA GLY A 6 -6.40 2.01 10.43
C GLY A 6 -5.76 3.07 11.32
N GLY A 7 -4.82 2.67 12.18
CA GLY A 7 -4.04 3.58 13.03
C GLY A 7 -3.19 4.54 12.22
N ALA A 8 -2.47 4.05 11.21
CA ALA A 8 -1.64 4.90 10.36
C ALA A 8 -2.46 5.90 9.53
N ILE A 9 -3.57 5.47 8.93
CA ILE A 9 -4.49 6.38 8.22
C ILE A 9 -5.03 7.46 9.16
N HIS A 10 -5.44 7.06 10.37
CA HIS A 10 -5.93 8.02 11.36
C HIS A 10 -4.84 9.01 11.77
N HIS A 11 -3.63 8.52 12.05
CA HIS A 11 -2.52 9.35 12.48
C HIS A 11 -2.12 10.38 11.43
N ILE A 12 -1.86 9.94 10.18
CA ILE A 12 -1.49 10.85 9.07
C ILE A 12 -2.65 11.79 8.74
N GLY A 13 -3.89 11.30 8.71
CA GLY A 13 -5.05 12.15 8.45
C GLY A 13 -5.24 13.23 9.53
N ASN A 14 -4.89 12.93 10.78
CA ASN A 14 -4.90 13.89 11.87
C ASN A 14 -3.79 14.93 11.72
N ILE A 15 -2.58 14.52 11.32
CA ILE A 15 -1.48 15.45 11.01
C ILE A 15 -1.91 16.42 9.91
N HIS A 16 -2.44 15.92 8.79
CA HIS A 16 -2.88 16.77 7.68
C HIS A 16 -3.98 17.76 8.08
N LYS A 17 -4.87 17.37 9.01
CA LYS A 17 -5.95 18.22 9.49
C LYS A 17 -5.44 19.45 10.27
N TYR A 18 -4.31 19.32 10.97
CA TYR A 18 -3.78 20.36 11.84
C TYR A 18 -2.49 21.01 11.33
N ALA A 19 -1.89 20.45 10.27
CA ALA A 19 -0.80 21.06 9.54
C ALA A 19 -1.28 22.34 8.85
N ARG A 20 -0.34 23.27 8.61
CA ARG A 20 -0.60 24.41 7.75
C ARG A 20 -0.77 23.92 6.31
N GLU A 21 -1.48 24.69 5.49
CA GLU A 21 -1.80 24.25 4.12
C GLU A 21 -0.53 23.97 3.31
N GLU A 22 0.53 24.76 3.51
CA GLU A 22 1.84 24.58 2.89
C GLU A 22 2.62 23.36 3.40
N ASP A 23 2.29 22.85 4.59
CA ASP A 23 2.94 21.70 5.22
C ASP A 23 2.21 20.38 4.91
N VAL A 24 1.00 20.44 4.34
CA VAL A 24 0.28 19.24 3.90
C VAL A 24 0.94 18.73 2.62
N PRO A 25 1.39 17.46 2.58
CA PRO A 25 1.97 16.90 1.37
C PRO A 25 0.98 16.96 0.21
N GLU A 26 1.43 17.46 -0.94
CA GLU A 26 0.64 17.46 -2.18
C GLU A 26 0.21 16.04 -2.56
N HIS A 27 1.05 15.05 -2.25
CA HIS A 27 0.80 13.65 -2.55
C HIS A 27 1.12 12.76 -1.34
N THR A 28 0.28 11.75 -1.11
CA THR A 28 0.44 10.77 -0.03
C THR A 28 0.30 9.36 -0.59
N LEU A 29 1.34 8.56 -0.38
CA LEU A 29 1.42 7.17 -0.80
C LEU A 29 1.60 6.28 0.44
N PHE A 30 0.69 5.34 0.63
CA PHE A 30 0.81 4.28 1.62
C PHE A 30 1.35 3.02 0.95
N VAL A 31 2.47 2.50 1.44
CA VAL A 31 2.99 1.18 1.05
C VAL A 31 2.79 0.24 2.23
N ILE A 32 1.91 -0.74 2.03
CA ILE A 32 1.53 -1.72 3.04
C ILE A 32 2.27 -3.01 2.70
N MET A 33 3.28 -3.36 3.49
CA MET A 33 4.03 -4.61 3.34
C MET A 33 3.66 -5.57 4.47
N THR A 34 3.42 -6.83 4.14
CA THR A 34 3.03 -7.87 5.11
C THR A 34 3.55 -9.25 4.72
N ASP A 35 3.65 -10.13 5.69
CA ASP A 35 3.94 -11.56 5.53
C ASP A 35 2.68 -12.42 5.25
N GLY A 36 1.50 -11.81 5.17
CA GLY A 36 0.22 -12.49 4.89
C GLY A 36 -0.47 -13.12 6.11
N MET A 37 0.12 -13.04 7.31
CA MET A 37 -0.41 -13.70 8.51
C MET A 37 -1.15 -12.77 9.49
N GLU A 38 -1.17 -11.47 9.23
CA GLU A 38 -1.37 -10.47 10.28
C GLU A 38 -2.85 -10.09 10.60
N ASN A 39 -3.84 -10.90 10.19
CA ASN A 39 -5.27 -10.60 10.36
C ASN A 39 -5.85 -10.88 11.77
N ALA A 40 -5.05 -10.75 12.84
CA ALA A 40 -5.46 -11.07 14.22
C ALA A 40 -6.13 -9.91 15.00
N SER A 41 -6.20 -8.68 14.47
CA SER A 41 -6.66 -7.53 15.26
C SER A 41 -8.19 -7.36 15.25
N ARG A 42 -8.81 -7.22 16.43
CA ARG A 42 -10.27 -7.01 16.60
C ARG A 42 -10.73 -5.55 16.70
N ILE A 43 -9.80 -4.60 16.79
CA ILE A 43 -10.10 -3.17 17.06
C ILE A 43 -10.64 -2.44 15.81
N TYR A 44 -10.10 -2.78 14.64
CA TYR A 44 -10.60 -2.30 13.35
C TYR A 44 -11.04 -3.52 12.53
N SER A 45 -12.30 -3.55 12.11
CA SER A 45 -12.75 -4.53 11.12
C SER A 45 -12.19 -4.16 9.74
N SER A 46 -11.96 -5.16 8.88
CA SER A 46 -11.56 -4.95 7.48
C SER A 46 -12.50 -3.96 6.76
N ASN A 47 -13.81 -4.09 6.99
CA ASN A 47 -14.83 -3.17 6.47
C ASN A 47 -14.63 -1.71 6.92
N LYS A 48 -14.21 -1.48 8.18
CA LYS A 48 -13.93 -0.12 8.66
C LYS A 48 -12.70 0.45 7.98
N VAL A 49 -11.63 -0.35 7.88
CA VAL A 49 -10.39 0.07 7.19
C VAL A 49 -10.65 0.36 5.71
N LYS A 50 -11.44 -0.50 5.04
CA LYS A 50 -11.86 -0.28 3.65
C LYS A 50 -12.53 1.08 3.46
N LYS A 51 -13.52 1.41 4.29
CA LYS A 51 -14.19 2.72 4.26
C LYS A 51 -13.22 3.89 4.50
N MET A 52 -12.21 3.69 5.36
CA MET A 52 -11.18 4.69 5.60
C MET A 52 -10.32 4.90 4.35
N ILE A 53 -9.81 3.83 3.74
CA ILE A 53 -9.03 3.87 2.50
C ILE A 53 -9.82 4.55 1.38
N GLU A 54 -11.05 4.11 1.12
CA GLU A 54 -11.92 4.67 0.08
C GLU A 54 -12.15 6.18 0.30
N ARG A 55 -12.41 6.60 1.54
CA ARG A 55 -12.55 8.02 1.87
C ARG A 55 -11.27 8.80 1.57
N GLN A 56 -10.09 8.29 1.94
CA GLN A 56 -8.84 9.00 1.71
C GLN A 56 -8.49 9.09 0.22
N LYS A 57 -8.71 8.00 -0.54
CA LYS A 57 -8.57 7.96 -2.01
C LYS A 57 -9.46 9.01 -2.67
N ASN A 58 -10.76 9.00 -2.35
CA ASN A 58 -11.74 9.84 -3.05
C ASN A 58 -11.64 11.32 -2.66
N ARG A 59 -11.34 11.63 -1.40
CA ARG A 59 -11.36 13.01 -0.89
C ARG A 59 -10.02 13.72 -1.02
N TYR A 60 -8.92 13.00 -0.85
CA TYR A 60 -7.58 13.60 -0.78
C TYR A 60 -6.61 12.99 -1.79
N GLY A 61 -7.08 12.09 -2.67
CA GLY A 61 -6.26 11.51 -3.72
C GLY A 61 -5.12 10.64 -3.21
N TRP A 62 -5.22 10.10 -1.98
CA TRP A 62 -4.19 9.20 -1.43
C TRP A 62 -4.08 7.92 -2.26
N GLU A 63 -2.86 7.43 -2.41
CA GLU A 63 -2.56 6.17 -3.10
C GLU A 63 -2.19 5.08 -2.08
N PHE A 64 -2.54 3.83 -2.38
CA PHE A 64 -2.27 2.69 -1.52
C PHE A 64 -1.72 1.55 -2.36
N LEU A 65 -0.54 1.04 -1.99
CA LEU A 65 0.07 -0.16 -2.55
C LEU A 65 0.09 -1.25 -1.47
N PHE A 66 -0.22 -2.47 -1.88
CA PHE A 66 -0.25 -3.64 -0.99
C PHE A 66 0.72 -4.70 -1.49
N ILE A 67 1.71 -5.05 -0.68
CA ILE A 67 2.72 -6.04 -0.99
C ILE A 67 2.63 -7.12 0.07
N GLY A 68 2.17 -8.31 -0.29
CA GLY A 68 2.05 -9.42 0.66
C GLY A 68 2.93 -10.58 0.27
N ALA A 69 3.44 -11.28 1.29
CA ALA A 69 4.12 -12.54 1.08
C ALA A 69 3.08 -13.62 0.77
N ASN A 70 3.37 -14.46 -0.22
CA ASN A 70 2.56 -15.62 -0.63
C ASN A 70 1.26 -15.31 -1.40
N ILE A 71 0.56 -16.37 -1.84
CA ILE A 71 -0.38 -16.41 -2.96
C ILE A 71 -1.68 -15.56 -2.82
N ASP A 72 -1.97 -14.96 -1.66
CA ASP A 72 -3.30 -14.34 -1.41
C ASP A 72 -3.30 -12.83 -1.09
N SER A 73 -2.26 -12.10 -1.51
CA SER A 73 -2.16 -10.66 -1.26
C SER A 73 -3.21 -9.86 -2.02
N VAL A 74 -3.53 -10.29 -3.24
CA VAL A 74 -4.57 -9.64 -4.07
C VAL A 74 -5.94 -9.75 -3.43
N GLU A 75 -6.31 -10.93 -2.93
CA GLU A 75 -7.59 -11.14 -2.25
C GLU A 75 -7.65 -10.34 -0.95
N THR A 76 -6.57 -10.36 -0.17
CA THR A 76 -6.48 -9.56 1.06
C THR A 76 -6.60 -8.06 0.78
N ALA A 77 -5.92 -7.55 -0.25
CA ALA A 77 -5.99 -6.16 -0.68
C ALA A 77 -7.43 -5.74 -1.05
N LYS A 78 -8.18 -6.61 -1.75
CA LYS A 78 -9.60 -6.37 -2.09
C LYS A 78 -10.48 -6.18 -0.85
N HIS A 79 -10.23 -6.94 0.22
CA HIS A 79 -10.95 -6.80 1.49
C HIS A 79 -10.75 -5.40 2.11
N PHE A 80 -9.64 -4.73 1.80
CA PHE A 80 -9.34 -3.36 2.21
C PHE A 80 -9.71 -2.30 1.16
N GLY A 81 -10.29 -2.67 0.01
CA GLY A 81 -10.65 -1.73 -1.06
C GLY A 81 -9.45 -1.25 -1.89
N ILE A 82 -8.35 -2.02 -1.87
CA ILE A 82 -7.19 -1.81 -2.73
C ILE A 82 -7.37 -2.71 -3.96
N ASN A 83 -7.23 -2.12 -5.15
CA ASN A 83 -7.43 -2.83 -6.41
C ASN A 83 -6.24 -3.75 -6.73
N SER A 84 -6.47 -4.74 -7.59
CA SER A 84 -5.44 -5.72 -7.98
C SER A 84 -4.23 -5.08 -8.66
N ASP A 85 -4.41 -3.99 -9.42
CA ASP A 85 -3.34 -3.21 -10.06
C ASP A 85 -2.52 -2.38 -9.07
N ARG A 86 -2.87 -2.46 -7.78
CA ARG A 86 -2.18 -1.84 -6.63
C ARG A 86 -1.82 -2.87 -5.57
N SER A 87 -1.77 -4.15 -5.95
CA SER A 87 -1.39 -5.24 -5.06
C SER A 87 -0.49 -6.24 -5.76
N VAL A 88 0.54 -6.74 -5.08
CA VAL A 88 1.47 -7.71 -5.63
C VAL A 88 1.89 -8.75 -4.59
N ASN A 89 2.16 -9.97 -5.06
CA ASN A 89 2.78 -11.02 -4.26
C ASN A 89 4.31 -10.94 -4.40
N TYR A 90 5.04 -11.19 -3.32
CA TYR A 90 6.49 -11.34 -3.39
C TYR A 90 6.95 -12.56 -2.60
N HIS A 91 8.17 -13.01 -2.87
CA HIS A 91 8.85 -14.02 -2.05
C HIS A 91 9.47 -13.34 -0.84
N ALA A 92 9.09 -13.78 0.35
CA ALA A 92 9.62 -13.27 1.62
C ALA A 92 11.03 -13.83 1.90
N ASP A 93 11.96 -13.57 0.99
CA ASP A 93 13.38 -13.87 1.09
C ASP A 93 14.23 -12.63 0.77
N GLY A 94 15.54 -12.72 0.99
CA GLY A 94 16.44 -11.57 0.83
C GLY A 94 16.42 -10.97 -0.58
N GLN A 95 16.27 -11.81 -1.61
CA GLN A 95 16.20 -11.34 -3.00
C GLN A 95 14.86 -10.65 -3.28
N GLY A 96 13.74 -11.24 -2.87
CA GLY A 96 12.41 -10.70 -3.11
C GLY A 96 12.19 -9.39 -2.36
N THR A 97 12.65 -9.33 -1.10
CA THR A 97 12.66 -8.09 -0.34
C THR A 97 13.49 -7.00 -1.05
N ALA A 98 14.67 -7.33 -1.58
CA ALA A 98 15.48 -6.36 -2.32
C ALA A 98 14.77 -5.84 -3.59
N VAL A 99 14.14 -6.72 -4.37
CA VAL A 99 13.36 -6.34 -5.56
C VAL A 99 12.19 -5.43 -5.19
N VAL A 100 11.46 -5.75 -4.13
CA VAL A 100 10.35 -4.92 -3.63
C VAL A 100 10.82 -3.52 -3.25
N PHE A 101 11.92 -3.40 -2.50
CA PHE A 101 12.43 -2.08 -2.10
C PHE A 101 12.92 -1.26 -3.29
N ASP A 102 13.54 -1.89 -4.30
CA ASP A 102 13.95 -1.20 -5.52
C ASP A 102 12.74 -0.68 -6.33
N ALA A 103 11.74 -1.54 -6.55
CA ALA A 103 10.50 -1.17 -7.24
C ALA A 103 9.74 -0.04 -6.53
N VAL A 104 9.62 -0.11 -5.19
CA VAL A 104 8.99 0.94 -4.39
C VAL A 104 9.81 2.24 -4.44
N SER A 105 11.13 2.18 -4.38
CA SER A 105 12.01 3.35 -4.48
C SER A 105 11.82 4.08 -5.82
N LYS A 106 11.83 3.34 -6.94
CA LYS A 106 11.52 3.86 -8.27
C LYS A 106 10.13 4.50 -8.33
N THR A 107 9.14 3.82 -7.75
CA THR A 107 7.75 4.29 -7.70
C THR A 107 7.63 5.61 -6.94
N VAL A 108 8.24 5.73 -5.75
CA VAL A 108 8.25 6.97 -4.96
C VAL A 108 8.96 8.10 -5.73
N CYS A 109 10.08 7.82 -6.38
CA CYS A 109 10.79 8.81 -7.19
C CYS A 109 9.92 9.35 -8.34
N ASN A 110 9.19 8.47 -9.02
CA ASN A 110 8.29 8.85 -10.11
C ASN A 110 7.06 9.59 -9.60
N PHE A 111 6.47 9.12 -8.50
CA PHE A 111 5.29 9.71 -7.88
C PHE A 111 5.52 11.17 -7.44
N ARG A 112 6.74 11.51 -7.03
CA ARG A 112 7.14 12.91 -6.73
C ARG A 112 7.20 13.80 -7.97
N LYS A 113 7.41 13.23 -9.16
CA LYS A 113 7.57 13.98 -10.41
C LYS A 113 6.28 14.11 -11.19
N SER A 114 5.43 13.08 -11.19
CA SER A 114 4.19 13.07 -11.96
C SER A 114 3.20 12.00 -11.46
N ARG A 115 1.90 12.32 -11.54
CA ARG A 115 0.79 11.37 -11.45
C ARG A 115 0.21 11.10 -12.85
N PRO A 116 -0.45 9.96 -13.07
CA PRO A 116 -0.78 8.89 -12.11
C PRO A 116 0.37 7.89 -11.89
N LEU A 117 0.26 7.10 -10.82
CA LEU A 117 1.16 5.97 -10.56
C LEU A 117 1.00 4.94 -11.69
N SER A 118 2.12 4.56 -12.33
CA SER A 118 2.10 3.65 -13.48
C SER A 118 1.48 2.32 -13.11
N SER A 119 0.73 1.70 -14.02
CA SER A 119 0.30 0.30 -13.87
C SER A 119 1.49 -0.66 -13.81
N SER A 120 2.64 -0.26 -14.36
CA SER A 120 3.87 -1.06 -14.44
C SER A 120 4.74 -1.01 -13.17
N TRP A 121 4.22 -0.49 -12.05
CA TRP A 121 5.01 -0.29 -10.84
C TRP A 121 5.48 -1.61 -10.20
N SER A 122 4.73 -2.69 -10.42
CA SER A 122 4.97 -4.01 -9.84
C SER A 122 5.66 -4.99 -10.79
N ASP A 123 5.88 -4.63 -12.07
CA ASP A 123 6.36 -5.56 -13.12
C ASP A 123 7.63 -6.31 -12.72
N GLU A 124 8.57 -5.63 -12.05
CA GLU A 124 9.82 -6.26 -11.59
C GLU A 124 9.59 -7.25 -10.45
N ILE A 125 8.62 -6.96 -9.57
CA ILE A 125 8.23 -7.84 -8.45
C ILE A 125 7.49 -9.06 -8.99
N ASP A 126 6.52 -8.86 -9.89
CA ASP A 126 5.77 -9.94 -10.54
C ASP A 126 6.72 -10.88 -11.30
N LYS A 127 7.63 -10.31 -12.09
CA LYS A 127 8.64 -11.09 -12.82
C LYS A 127 9.53 -11.91 -11.90
N ASP A 128 10.03 -11.31 -10.82
CA ASP A 128 10.84 -12.00 -9.83
C ASP A 128 10.04 -13.12 -9.16
N TYR A 129 8.79 -12.86 -8.76
CA TYR A 129 7.89 -13.82 -8.16
C TYR A 129 7.59 -15.01 -9.06
N GLU A 130 7.27 -14.78 -10.33
CA GLU A 130 6.97 -15.83 -11.31
C GLU A 130 8.22 -16.65 -11.70
N SER A 131 9.40 -16.03 -11.70
CA SER A 131 10.64 -16.68 -12.08
C SER A 131 11.20 -17.63 -11.02
N ARG A 132 10.78 -17.47 -9.76
CA ARG A 132 11.27 -18.23 -8.61
C ARG A 132 10.13 -19.08 -8.07
N LYS A 133 10.26 -20.41 -8.14
CA LYS A 133 9.24 -21.36 -7.64
C LYS A 133 9.49 -21.74 -6.20
#